data_AF-A0AAD8PHF7-F1
#
_entry.id   AF-A0AAD8PHF7-F1
#
_cell.length_a   1.000
_cell.length_b   1.000
_cell.length_c   1.000
_cell.angle_alpha   90.00
_cell.angle_beta   90.00
_cell.angle_gamma   90.00
#
_symmetry.space_group_name_H-M   'P 1'
#
loop_
_entity.id
_entity.type
_entity.pdbx_description
1 polymer ?
#
loop_
_entity_poly.entity_id
_entity_poly.type
_entity_poly.pdbx_seq_one_letter_code
_entity_poly.pdbx_strand_id
1 'polypeptide(L)'
;MYLIANGEGHPGANEKGVIPPLATALLNPEMFFTLIMFGRAIAGDYEIRDGPDPATSSIVARGRSFSMGDSMTSHGYFTAFDILFTDERFKGSTLKVMGSFENVDEDGADHLAIIGGTREFAYAQGTIGYKAIKLTAPQIIRELNIRVFCRNVPPPAPVVNKEGPLGGKGGTAFDIPAEALPPQRIDSITIRSDGAINSFAYSYTDKAGNKQTSGPWGGTGGNLQKTVSSYFFRNICICSRYC
;
A
#
# COMPACT_ATOMS: atom_id res chain seq x y z
N MET A 1 -2.39 5.07 17.98
CA MET A 1 -3.46 5.80 17.26
C MET A 1 -4.77 5.53 17.98
N TYR A 2 -5.81 6.33 17.80
CA TYR A 2 -7.06 6.17 18.55
C TYR A 2 -8.26 6.11 17.60
N LEU A 3 -9.04 5.04 17.69
CA LEU A 3 -10.30 4.87 16.96
C LEU A 3 -11.44 5.47 17.79
N ILE A 4 -12.19 6.39 17.17
CA ILE A 4 -13.32 7.07 17.79
C ILE A 4 -14.62 6.57 17.17
N ALA A 5 -15.40 5.87 17.96
CA ALA A 5 -16.73 5.38 17.63
C ALA A 5 -17.77 6.20 18.39
N ASN A 6 -18.66 6.87 17.66
CA ASN A 6 -19.78 7.62 18.21
C ASN A 6 -21.07 6.87 17.86
N GLY A 7 -21.81 6.48 18.91
CA GLY A 7 -22.98 5.63 18.78
C GLY A 7 -24.11 6.28 17.98
N GLU A 8 -24.92 5.45 17.33
CA GLU A 8 -26.12 5.89 16.61
C GLU A 8 -27.04 6.74 17.51
N GLY A 9 -27.58 7.83 16.97
CA GLY A 9 -28.48 8.72 17.70
C GLY A 9 -27.79 9.80 18.54
N HIS A 10 -26.45 9.84 18.54
CA HIS A 10 -25.65 10.87 19.19
C HIS A 10 -25.02 11.85 18.18
N PRO A 11 -24.66 13.09 18.60
CA PRO A 11 -23.96 14.03 17.73
C PRO A 11 -22.65 13.46 17.18
N GLY A 12 -22.43 13.61 15.87
CA GLY A 12 -21.23 13.05 15.22
C GLY A 12 -21.22 11.52 15.12
N ALA A 13 -22.39 10.87 15.23
CA ALA A 13 -22.55 9.43 15.06
C ALA A 13 -21.88 8.95 13.76
N ASN A 14 -21.09 7.89 13.91
CA ASN A 14 -20.36 7.27 12.80
C ASN A 14 -20.51 5.74 12.81
N GLU A 15 -21.49 5.26 13.58
CA GLU A 15 -21.98 3.89 13.60
C GLU A 15 -23.47 3.84 13.28
N LYS A 16 -23.88 2.74 12.67
CA LYS A 16 -25.29 2.43 12.41
C LYS A 16 -25.58 0.98 12.77
N GLY A 17 -26.55 0.76 13.66
CA GLY A 17 -27.13 -0.56 13.88
C GLY A 17 -27.93 -0.98 12.64
N VAL A 18 -27.52 -2.09 12.02
CA VAL A 18 -28.20 -2.67 10.84
C VAL A 18 -29.19 -3.73 11.27
N ILE A 19 -28.82 -4.54 12.26
CA ILE A 19 -29.67 -5.59 12.85
C ILE A 19 -29.63 -5.40 14.37
N PRO A 20 -30.79 -5.26 15.04
CA PRO A 20 -30.83 -5.19 16.50
C PRO A 20 -30.56 -6.56 17.14
N PRO A 21 -30.07 -6.62 18.39
CA PRO A 21 -29.92 -7.89 19.12
C PRO A 21 -31.29 -8.50 19.46
N LEU A 22 -31.30 -9.79 19.79
CA LEU A 22 -32.51 -10.61 19.96
C LEU A 22 -33.46 -10.15 21.10
N ALA A 23 -33.07 -9.23 21.99
CA ALA A 23 -33.97 -8.63 22.97
C ALA A 23 -33.51 -7.21 23.40
N THR A 24 -34.25 -6.18 23.02
CA THR A 24 -33.97 -4.75 23.36
C THR A 24 -35.08 -4.08 24.16
N ALA A 25 -35.96 -4.84 24.80
CA ALA A 25 -36.99 -4.25 25.66
C ALA A 25 -36.56 -4.34 27.13
N LEU A 26 -36.31 -3.17 27.75
CA LEU A 26 -36.24 -2.94 29.21
C LEU A 26 -34.88 -3.05 29.92
N LEU A 27 -33.81 -2.42 29.42
CA LEU A 27 -32.57 -2.32 30.21
C LEU A 27 -32.04 -0.91 30.39
N ASN A 28 -31.55 -0.69 31.62
CA ASN A 28 -30.89 0.52 32.11
C ASN A 28 -29.72 0.92 31.18
N PRO A 29 -29.64 2.19 30.73
CA PRO A 29 -28.53 2.68 29.91
C PRO A 29 -27.13 2.43 30.52
N GLU A 30 -27.04 2.31 31.85
CA GLU A 30 -25.76 2.04 32.54
C GLU A 30 -25.29 0.58 32.46
N MET A 31 -26.13 -0.37 32.03
CA MET A 31 -25.75 -1.78 31.84
C MET A 31 -25.54 -2.16 30.36
N PHE A 32 -25.34 -1.17 29.49
CA PHE A 32 -25.23 -1.43 28.05
C PHE A 32 -24.09 -2.40 27.71
N PHE A 33 -22.95 -2.29 28.38
CA PHE A 33 -21.74 -3.08 28.11
C PHE A 33 -21.74 -4.48 28.74
N THR A 34 -22.75 -4.81 29.55
CA THR A 34 -22.91 -6.16 30.12
C THR A 34 -23.95 -7.01 29.37
N LEU A 35 -24.72 -6.41 28.45
CA LEU A 35 -25.73 -7.12 27.68
C LEU A 35 -25.11 -8.00 26.59
N ILE A 36 -25.62 -9.22 26.43
CA ILE A 36 -25.24 -10.12 25.33
C ILE A 36 -25.81 -9.56 24.02
N MET A 37 -24.92 -9.24 23.08
CA MET A 37 -25.27 -8.58 21.81
C MET A 37 -25.34 -9.55 20.63
N PHE A 38 -25.52 -10.84 20.88
CA PHE A 38 -25.54 -11.87 19.84
C PHE A 38 -26.48 -11.52 18.68
N GLY A 39 -25.95 -11.57 17.46
CA GLY A 39 -26.69 -11.26 16.23
C GLY A 39 -26.86 -9.78 15.93
N ARG A 40 -26.46 -8.85 16.81
CA ARG A 40 -26.42 -7.42 16.50
C ARG A 40 -25.40 -7.17 15.41
N ALA A 41 -25.77 -6.45 14.35
CA ALA A 41 -24.86 -6.07 13.27
C ALA A 41 -24.71 -4.55 13.21
N ILE A 42 -23.48 -4.06 13.05
CA ILE A 42 -23.11 -2.65 13.04
C ILE A 42 -22.26 -2.37 11.82
N ALA A 43 -22.55 -1.28 11.11
CA ALA A 43 -21.66 -0.68 10.13
C ALA A 43 -21.01 0.57 10.72
N GLY A 44 -19.70 0.74 10.52
CA GLY A 44 -18.96 1.87 11.06
C GLY A 44 -18.08 2.56 10.02
N ASP A 45 -17.96 3.89 10.14
CA ASP A 45 -16.95 4.70 9.44
C ASP A 45 -16.27 5.62 10.43
N TYR A 46 -15.28 5.07 11.13
CA TYR A 46 -14.62 5.67 12.28
C TYR A 46 -13.55 6.68 11.91
N GLU A 47 -13.38 7.67 12.78
CA GLU A 47 -12.19 8.50 12.78
C GLU A 47 -11.07 7.76 13.50
N ILE A 48 -9.88 7.72 12.88
CA ILE A 48 -8.66 7.26 13.55
C ILE A 48 -7.73 8.47 13.67
N ARG A 49 -7.37 8.80 14.91
CA ARG A 49 -6.66 10.03 15.28
C ARG A 49 -5.29 9.73 15.91
N ASP A 50 -4.40 10.72 15.88
CA ASP A 50 -3.07 10.65 16.49
C ASP A 50 -3.07 10.84 18.02
N GLY A 51 -4.15 11.39 18.57
CA GLY A 51 -4.39 11.55 20.01
C GLY A 51 -5.80 11.09 20.44
N PRO A 52 -6.03 10.85 21.73
CA PRO A 52 -7.30 10.33 22.25
C PRO A 52 -8.40 11.41 22.33
N ASP A 53 -8.03 12.69 22.44
CA ASP A 53 -8.98 13.80 22.51
C ASP A 53 -9.30 14.34 21.11
N PRO A 54 -10.54 14.19 20.61
CA PRO A 54 -10.93 14.66 19.28
C PRO A 54 -10.82 16.18 19.09
N ALA A 55 -10.83 16.97 20.18
CA ALA A 55 -10.76 18.43 20.10
C ALA A 55 -9.34 18.94 19.78
N THR A 56 -8.31 18.15 20.08
CA THR A 56 -6.90 18.55 19.99
C THR A 56 -6.06 17.68 19.05
N SER A 57 -6.62 16.55 18.58
CA SER A 57 -5.94 15.59 17.71
C SER A 57 -6.35 15.71 16.24
N SER A 58 -5.49 15.23 15.35
CA SER A 58 -5.72 15.22 13.91
C SER A 58 -6.19 13.84 13.42
N ILE A 59 -7.03 13.81 12.38
CA ILE A 59 -7.41 12.57 11.71
C ILE A 59 -6.24 12.10 10.84
N VAL A 60 -5.73 10.90 11.14
CA VAL A 60 -4.62 10.26 10.40
C VAL A 60 -5.09 9.09 9.54
N ALA A 61 -6.26 8.53 9.83
CA ALA A 61 -6.88 7.49 9.03
C ALA A 61 -8.41 7.43 9.24
N ARG A 62 -9.09 6.65 8.39
CA ARG A 62 -10.49 6.24 8.55
C ARG A 62 -10.60 4.75 8.78
N GLY A 63 -11.45 4.32 9.71
CA GLY A 63 -11.73 2.91 9.99
C GLY A 63 -13.10 2.51 9.44
N ARG A 64 -13.17 1.78 8.33
CA ARG A 64 -14.46 1.34 7.76
C ARG A 64 -14.72 -0.10 8.15
N SER A 65 -15.75 -0.32 8.95
CA SER A 65 -16.00 -1.59 9.63
C SER A 65 -17.35 -2.20 9.28
N PHE A 66 -17.40 -3.51 9.50
CA PHE A 66 -18.59 -4.16 10.01
C PHE A 66 -18.24 -4.89 11.30
N SER A 67 -19.17 -4.94 12.24
CA SER A 67 -19.04 -5.69 13.48
C SER A 67 -20.33 -6.46 13.75
N MET A 68 -20.21 -7.67 14.26
CA MET A 68 -21.34 -8.53 14.61
C MET A 68 -21.14 -9.11 16.00
N GLY A 69 -22.18 -9.06 16.83
CA GLY A 69 -22.15 -9.73 18.12
C GLY A 69 -22.10 -11.23 17.93
N ASP A 70 -21.00 -11.84 18.35
CA ASP A 70 -20.64 -13.24 18.06
C ASP A 70 -20.60 -14.13 19.31
N SER A 71 -20.77 -13.54 20.50
CA SER A 71 -20.79 -14.26 21.77
C SER A 71 -22.21 -14.45 22.32
N MET A 72 -22.48 -15.65 22.82
CA MET A 72 -23.71 -16.00 23.55
C MET A 72 -23.56 -15.90 25.08
N THR A 73 -22.36 -15.61 25.57
CA THR A 73 -22.02 -15.64 27.00
C THR A 73 -21.42 -14.34 27.52
N SER A 74 -20.95 -13.46 26.63
CA SER A 74 -20.28 -12.19 26.93
C SER A 74 -20.71 -11.10 25.95
N HIS A 75 -20.34 -9.85 26.23
CA HIS A 75 -20.51 -8.73 25.30
C HIS A 75 -19.37 -8.74 24.26
N GLY A 76 -19.35 -9.79 23.42
CA GLY A 76 -18.34 -10.03 22.40
C GLY A 76 -18.81 -9.59 21.00
N TYR A 77 -17.87 -9.08 20.21
CA TYR A 77 -18.05 -8.83 18.78
C TYR A 77 -16.92 -9.43 17.97
N PHE A 78 -17.29 -10.01 16.84
CA PHE A 78 -16.42 -10.15 15.70
C PHE A 78 -16.41 -8.84 14.92
N THR A 79 -15.23 -8.36 14.54
CA THR A 79 -15.09 -7.20 13.68
C THR A 79 -14.14 -7.48 12.53
N ALA A 80 -14.46 -6.89 11.39
CA ALA A 80 -13.48 -6.68 10.34
C ALA A 80 -13.58 -5.25 9.84
N PHE A 81 -12.43 -4.62 9.66
CA PHE A 81 -12.38 -3.25 9.18
C PHE A 81 -11.11 -2.95 8.40
N ASP A 82 -11.27 -1.99 7.50
CA ASP A 82 -10.19 -1.38 6.75
C ASP A 82 -9.69 -0.15 7.50
N ILE A 83 -8.37 -0.02 7.66
CA ILE A 83 -7.73 1.24 8.04
C ILE A 83 -7.26 1.92 6.76
N LEU A 84 -7.86 3.06 6.44
CA LEU A 84 -7.53 3.88 5.27
C LEU A 84 -6.70 5.08 5.71
N PHE A 85 -5.40 5.04 5.46
CA PHE A 85 -4.50 6.11 5.88
C PHE A 85 -4.71 7.38 5.06
N THR A 86 -4.80 8.51 5.76
CA THR A 86 -4.99 9.85 5.17
C THR A 86 -3.84 10.80 5.46
N ASP A 87 -2.94 10.42 6.38
CA ASP A 87 -1.70 11.14 6.65
C ASP A 87 -0.77 11.17 5.44
N GLU A 88 0.13 12.15 5.38
CA GLU A 88 0.99 12.39 4.22
C GLU A 88 1.87 11.19 3.87
N ARG A 89 2.39 10.46 4.87
CA ARG A 89 3.34 9.37 4.67
C ARG A 89 2.68 8.14 4.08
N PHE A 90 1.48 7.80 4.52
CA PHE A 90 0.80 6.56 4.11
C PHE A 90 -0.45 6.79 3.26
N LYS A 91 -0.66 8.02 2.76
CA LYS A 91 -1.88 8.43 2.07
C LYS A 91 -2.39 7.42 1.03
N GLY A 92 -3.58 6.89 1.30
CA GLY A 92 -4.30 5.94 0.47
C GLY A 92 -3.75 4.50 0.46
N SER A 93 -2.73 4.21 1.27
CA SER A 93 -2.42 2.84 1.67
C SER A 93 -3.48 2.34 2.66
N THR A 94 -3.66 1.02 2.74
CA THR A 94 -4.65 0.44 3.65
C THR A 94 -4.11 -0.78 4.40
N LEU A 95 -4.64 -1.02 5.60
CA LEU A 95 -4.51 -2.30 6.31
C LEU A 95 -5.88 -2.97 6.39
N LYS A 96 -5.90 -4.31 6.28
CA LYS A 96 -7.07 -5.17 6.45
C LYS A 96 -6.99 -5.85 7.82
N VAL A 97 -8.00 -5.64 8.66
CA VAL A 97 -7.99 -6.08 10.06
C VAL A 97 -9.20 -6.96 10.34
N MET A 98 -9.02 -8.03 11.10
CA MET A 98 -10.09 -8.96 11.47
C MET A 98 -9.83 -9.63 12.82
N GLY A 99 -10.86 -9.86 13.62
CA GLY A 99 -10.79 -10.63 14.85
C GLY A 99 -12.01 -10.44 15.75
N SER A 100 -12.04 -11.15 16.87
CA SER A 100 -13.06 -10.96 17.91
C SER A 100 -12.47 -10.19 19.09
N PHE A 101 -13.31 -9.40 19.76
CA PHE A 101 -12.97 -8.64 20.95
C PHE A 101 -14.16 -8.63 21.91
N GLU A 102 -13.92 -8.38 23.20
CA GLU A 102 -14.98 -8.20 24.18
C GLU A 102 -15.02 -6.74 24.67
N ASN A 103 -16.21 -6.18 24.85
CA ASN A 103 -16.37 -4.87 25.50
C ASN A 103 -16.40 -5.03 27.02
N VAL A 104 -15.36 -5.63 27.59
CA VAL A 104 -15.19 -5.71 29.06
C VAL A 104 -14.35 -4.52 29.54
N ASP A 105 -14.67 -3.99 30.73
CA ASP A 105 -13.98 -2.86 31.38
C ASP A 105 -12.55 -3.20 31.87
N GLU A 106 -11.95 -4.30 31.40
CA GLU A 106 -10.67 -4.80 31.92
C GLU A 106 -9.45 -4.31 31.11
N ASP A 107 -8.33 -4.20 31.82
CA ASP A 107 -7.04 -3.63 31.40
C ASP A 107 -6.33 -4.33 30.22
N GLY A 108 -6.91 -5.41 29.69
CA GLY A 108 -6.39 -6.21 28.59
C GLY A 108 -6.66 -5.62 27.22
N ALA A 109 -5.66 -5.66 26.33
CA ALA A 109 -5.88 -5.35 24.92
C ALA A 109 -6.27 -6.62 24.17
N ASP A 110 -7.45 -6.63 23.56
CA ASP A 110 -7.77 -7.64 22.55
C ASP A 110 -6.81 -7.51 21.37
N HIS A 111 -6.43 -8.64 20.78
CA HIS A 111 -5.51 -8.67 19.65
C HIS A 111 -6.26 -9.05 18.38
N LEU A 112 -6.37 -8.11 17.45
CA LEU A 112 -6.91 -8.34 16.12
C LEU A 112 -5.77 -8.69 15.15
N ALA A 113 -6.06 -9.51 14.14
CA ALA A 113 -5.10 -9.88 13.12
C ALA A 113 -5.09 -8.86 11.97
N ILE A 114 -3.90 -8.51 11.51
CA ILE A 114 -3.70 -7.84 10.22
C ILE A 114 -3.50 -8.94 9.19
N ILE A 115 -4.45 -9.07 8.27
CA ILE A 115 -4.48 -10.14 7.27
C ILE A 115 -3.98 -9.68 5.89
N GLY A 116 -3.73 -8.38 5.72
CA GLY A 116 -3.30 -7.83 4.46
C GLY A 116 -3.19 -6.31 4.47
N GLY A 117 -2.81 -5.76 3.33
CA GLY A 117 -2.78 -4.33 3.09
C GLY A 117 -2.51 -4.00 1.62
N THR A 118 -2.50 -2.71 1.31
CA THR A 118 -2.29 -2.19 -0.05
C THR A 118 -1.18 -1.15 -0.08
N ARG A 119 -0.58 -0.95 -1.26
CA ARG A 119 0.48 0.03 -1.52
C ARG A 119 1.67 -0.14 -0.57
N GLU A 120 1.97 0.83 0.29
CA GLU A 120 3.07 0.75 1.26
C GLU A 120 2.93 -0.44 2.22
N PHE A 121 1.70 -0.94 2.39
CA PHE A 121 1.39 -2.12 3.21
C PHE A 121 1.06 -3.36 2.37
N ALA A 122 1.53 -3.44 1.12
CA ALA A 122 1.36 -4.64 0.31
C ALA A 122 1.95 -5.86 1.04
N TYR A 123 1.18 -6.97 1.05
CA TYR A 123 1.53 -8.21 1.76
C TYR A 123 1.75 -8.04 3.28
N ALA A 124 1.13 -7.03 3.88
CA ALA A 124 1.17 -6.82 5.33
C ALA A 124 0.57 -8.00 6.10
N GLN A 125 1.25 -8.42 7.17
CA GLN A 125 0.78 -9.36 8.18
C GLN A 125 1.15 -8.83 9.57
N GLY A 126 0.35 -9.13 10.59
CA GLY A 126 0.67 -8.67 11.94
C GLY A 126 -0.52 -8.65 12.88
N THR A 127 -0.47 -7.78 13.87
CA THR A 127 -1.47 -7.67 14.92
C THR A 127 -1.78 -6.22 15.28
N ILE A 128 -3.00 -5.97 15.73
CA ILE A 128 -3.42 -4.72 16.35
C ILE A 128 -3.84 -5.01 17.79
N GLY A 129 -3.17 -4.37 18.75
CA GLY A 129 -3.72 -4.22 20.09
C GLY A 129 -4.90 -3.25 20.05
N TYR A 130 -6.06 -3.69 20.52
CA TYR A 130 -7.36 -3.04 20.37
C TYR A 130 -7.96 -2.72 21.74
N LYS A 131 -7.31 -1.83 22.51
CA LYS A 131 -7.66 -1.57 23.91
C LYS A 131 -8.71 -0.49 24.03
N ALA A 132 -9.77 -0.72 24.79
CA ALA A 132 -10.70 0.35 25.15
C ALA A 132 -10.10 1.26 26.23
N ILE A 133 -10.16 2.58 26.01
CA ILE A 133 -9.75 3.58 27.01
C ILE A 133 -10.92 4.46 27.45
N LYS A 134 -12.05 4.38 26.74
CA LYS A 134 -13.34 4.97 27.10
C LYS A 134 -14.45 4.08 26.55
N LEU A 135 -15.36 3.65 27.40
CA LEU A 135 -16.56 2.87 27.04
C LEU A 135 -17.77 3.58 27.62
N THR A 136 -18.40 4.47 26.85
CA THR A 136 -19.68 5.09 27.23
C THR A 136 -20.70 4.89 26.13
N ALA A 137 -21.99 4.85 26.49
CA ALA A 137 -23.07 4.70 25.50
C ALA A 137 -22.95 5.67 24.29
N PRO A 138 -22.62 6.96 24.47
CA PRO A 138 -22.46 7.87 23.33
C PRO A 138 -21.15 7.71 22.57
N GLN A 139 -20.08 7.24 23.22
CA GLN A 139 -18.76 7.23 22.62
C GLN A 139 -17.85 6.13 23.18
N ILE A 140 -17.25 5.39 22.26
CA ILE A 140 -16.20 4.42 22.54
C ILE A 140 -14.89 4.95 21.94
N ILE A 141 -13.83 4.97 22.74
CA ILE A 141 -12.48 5.29 22.28
C ILE A 141 -11.58 4.09 22.51
N ARG A 142 -10.93 3.65 21.43
CA ARG A 142 -9.98 2.54 21.48
C ARG A 142 -8.59 2.97 21.05
N GLU A 143 -7.60 2.66 21.88
CA GLU A 143 -6.21 2.77 21.50
C GLU A 143 -5.82 1.60 20.58
N LEU A 144 -5.24 1.93 19.44
CA LEU A 144 -4.71 1.02 18.44
C LEU A 144 -3.18 0.99 18.52
N ASN A 145 -2.63 -0.17 18.91
CA ASN A 145 -1.20 -0.48 18.82
C ASN A 145 -0.95 -1.39 17.61
N ILE A 146 -0.49 -0.82 16.50
CA ILE A 146 -0.30 -1.55 15.24
C ILE A 146 1.13 -2.09 15.15
N ARG A 147 1.25 -3.41 14.98
CA ARG A 147 2.51 -4.08 14.67
C ARG A 147 2.36 -4.81 13.35
N VAL A 148 3.03 -4.31 12.32
CA VAL A 148 2.91 -4.83 10.96
C VAL A 148 4.28 -5.20 10.39
N PHE A 149 4.33 -6.36 9.75
CA PHE A 149 5.42 -6.79 8.90
C PHE A 149 4.95 -6.76 7.45
N CYS A 150 5.66 -6.04 6.59
CA CYS A 150 5.38 -5.98 5.16
C CYS A 150 6.48 -6.71 4.42
N ARG A 151 6.12 -7.70 3.59
CA ARG A 151 7.10 -8.33 2.69
C ARG A 151 7.38 -7.38 1.54
N ASN A 152 8.65 -6.99 1.40
CA ASN A 152 9.16 -6.43 0.17
C ASN A 152 9.23 -7.55 -0.88
N VAL A 153 8.09 -7.84 -1.50
CA VAL A 153 8.03 -8.69 -2.68
C VAL A 153 8.41 -7.79 -3.86
N PRO A 154 9.58 -7.99 -4.49
CA PRO A 154 9.92 -7.23 -5.68
C PRO A 154 8.80 -7.40 -6.71
N PRO A 155 8.44 -6.35 -7.46
CA PRO A 155 7.58 -6.53 -8.63
C PRO A 155 8.10 -7.69 -9.48
N PRO A 156 7.22 -8.49 -10.12
CA PRO A 156 7.67 -9.50 -11.06
C PRO A 156 8.68 -8.87 -12.00
N ALA A 157 9.87 -9.48 -12.13
CA ALA A 157 10.92 -8.93 -12.97
C ALA A 157 10.31 -8.65 -14.35
N PRO A 158 10.46 -7.44 -14.90
CA PRO A 158 9.92 -7.15 -16.22
C PRO A 158 10.50 -8.17 -17.20
N VAL A 159 9.62 -8.86 -17.92
CA VAL A 159 10.02 -9.79 -18.98
C VAL A 159 10.62 -8.93 -20.09
N VAL A 160 11.94 -9.01 -20.28
CA VAL A 160 12.63 -8.26 -21.33
C VAL A 160 12.44 -9.00 -22.63
N ASN A 161 11.57 -8.48 -23.49
CA ASN A 161 11.45 -8.96 -24.87
C ASN A 161 12.54 -8.29 -25.70
N LYS A 162 13.49 -9.09 -26.20
CA LYS A 162 14.50 -8.62 -27.13
C LYS A 162 13.90 -8.60 -28.53
N GLU A 163 13.80 -7.42 -29.12
CA GLU A 163 13.47 -7.30 -30.54
C GLU A 163 14.74 -7.45 -31.37
N GLY A 164 14.61 -8.12 -32.52
CA GLY A 164 15.70 -8.62 -33.34
C GLY A 164 16.69 -7.53 -33.82
N PRO A 165 17.77 -7.94 -34.53
CA PRO A 165 18.79 -7.00 -34.96
C PRO A 165 18.16 -5.89 -35.83
N LEU A 166 18.36 -4.64 -35.40
CA LEU A 166 17.91 -3.45 -36.12
C LEU A 166 19.03 -3.01 -37.07
N GLY A 167 18.84 -3.18 -38.39
CA GLY A 167 19.82 -2.77 -39.39
C GLY A 167 19.68 -3.46 -40.75
N GLY A 168 20.59 -3.13 -41.68
CA GLY A 168 20.71 -3.78 -42.97
C GLY A 168 21.40 -5.15 -42.90
N LYS A 169 21.63 -5.80 -44.05
CA LYS A 169 22.25 -7.14 -44.15
C LYS A 169 23.78 -7.16 -43.94
N GLY A 170 24.39 -6.04 -43.55
CA GLY A 170 25.84 -5.91 -43.37
C GLY A 170 26.23 -5.77 -41.89
N GLY A 171 27.50 -6.08 -41.57
CA GLY A 171 28.06 -5.98 -40.21
C GLY A 171 27.87 -7.22 -39.35
N THR A 172 28.25 -7.13 -38.07
CA THR A 172 28.12 -8.20 -37.07
C THR A 172 27.12 -7.77 -36.01
N ALA A 173 26.12 -8.62 -35.73
CA ALA A 173 25.19 -8.37 -34.64
C ALA A 173 25.94 -8.37 -33.30
N PHE A 174 25.68 -7.36 -32.48
CA PHE A 174 26.20 -7.28 -31.12
C PHE A 174 25.08 -7.49 -30.12
N ASP A 175 25.40 -8.23 -29.06
CA ASP A 175 24.54 -8.40 -27.90
C ASP A 175 25.35 -8.21 -26.62
N ILE A 176 24.67 -7.85 -25.53
CA ILE A 176 25.31 -7.84 -24.21
C ILE A 176 25.70 -9.29 -23.87
N PRO A 177 26.96 -9.57 -23.50
CA PRO A 177 27.41 -10.93 -23.18
C PRO A 177 26.52 -11.57 -22.10
N ALA A 178 26.26 -12.87 -22.23
CA ALA A 178 25.38 -13.60 -21.30
C ALA A 178 25.93 -13.61 -19.86
N GLU A 179 27.23 -13.44 -19.71
CA GLU A 179 27.94 -13.39 -18.44
C GLU A 179 27.83 -12.01 -17.77
N ALA A 180 27.42 -10.97 -18.50
CA ALA A 180 27.23 -9.64 -17.95
C ALA A 180 25.89 -9.55 -17.20
N LEU A 181 25.89 -8.84 -16.07
CA LEU A 181 24.65 -8.58 -15.35
C LEU A 181 23.69 -7.76 -16.23
N PRO A 182 22.38 -8.10 -16.23
CA PRO A 182 21.43 -7.46 -17.10
C PRO A 182 21.35 -5.95 -16.81
N PRO A 183 21.17 -5.12 -17.84
CA PRO A 183 20.97 -3.69 -17.65
C PRO A 183 19.69 -3.43 -16.84
N GLN A 184 19.79 -2.56 -15.84
CA GLN A 184 18.65 -2.07 -15.05
C GLN A 184 18.19 -0.69 -15.54
N ARG A 185 19.11 0.20 -15.90
CA ARG A 185 18.81 1.57 -16.35
C ARG A 185 19.86 2.07 -17.33
N ILE A 186 19.45 2.60 -18.49
CA ILE A 186 20.36 3.31 -19.41
C ILE A 186 20.72 4.67 -18.80
N ASP A 187 22.02 4.96 -18.72
CA ASP A 187 22.56 6.23 -18.21
C ASP A 187 22.90 7.21 -19.34
N SER A 188 23.42 6.71 -20.47
CA SER A 188 23.65 7.54 -21.66
C SER A 188 23.65 6.74 -22.96
N ILE A 189 23.34 7.42 -24.06
CA ILE A 189 23.52 6.91 -25.44
C ILE A 189 24.26 7.97 -26.24
N THR A 190 25.33 7.57 -26.91
CA THR A 190 26.10 8.37 -27.86
C THR A 190 25.85 7.83 -29.26
N ILE A 191 25.44 8.68 -30.19
CA ILE A 191 25.21 8.33 -31.60
C ILE A 191 26.19 9.13 -32.46
N ARG A 192 26.85 8.44 -33.40
CA ARG A 192 27.64 9.04 -34.50
C ARG A 192 26.88 8.89 -35.81
N SER A 193 26.79 9.95 -36.60
CA SER A 193 26.03 9.95 -37.86
C SER A 193 26.59 10.88 -38.94
N ASP A 194 26.31 10.55 -40.20
CA ASP A 194 26.48 11.41 -41.38
C ASP A 194 25.55 10.91 -42.50
N GLY A 195 24.39 11.55 -42.65
CA GLY A 195 23.25 11.03 -43.41
C GLY A 195 22.54 9.84 -42.73
N ALA A 196 23.32 8.87 -42.24
CA ALA A 196 22.92 7.67 -41.51
C ALA A 196 23.56 7.56 -40.13
N ILE A 197 22.95 6.75 -39.24
CA ILE A 197 23.62 6.29 -38.02
C ILE A 197 24.80 5.41 -38.44
N ASN A 198 26.01 5.81 -38.06
CA ASN A 198 27.25 5.09 -38.34
C ASN A 198 27.61 4.15 -37.20
N SER A 199 27.55 4.65 -35.97
CA SER A 199 27.76 3.86 -34.76
C SER A 199 27.06 4.45 -33.54
N PHE A 200 26.89 3.62 -32.52
CA PHE A 200 26.38 4.06 -31.23
C PHE A 200 27.17 3.42 -30.08
N ALA A 201 27.29 4.14 -28.97
CA ALA A 201 27.82 3.65 -27.70
C ALA A 201 26.82 3.99 -26.59
N TYR A 202 26.83 3.25 -25.49
CA TYR A 202 25.90 3.50 -24.39
C TYR A 202 26.54 3.14 -23.05
N SER A 203 26.04 3.77 -21.99
CA SER A 203 26.32 3.37 -20.61
C SER A 203 25.02 3.04 -19.87
N TYR A 204 25.11 2.11 -18.93
CA TYR A 204 23.96 1.65 -18.15
C TYR A 204 24.37 1.25 -16.74
N THR A 205 23.44 1.31 -15.80
CA THR A 205 23.57 0.72 -14.48
C THR A 205 23.03 -0.71 -14.53
N ASP A 206 23.83 -1.70 -14.13
CA ASP A 206 23.42 -3.11 -14.05
C ASP A 206 22.57 -3.41 -12.81
N LYS A 207 22.02 -4.63 -12.70
CA LYS A 207 21.21 -5.04 -11.55
C LYS A 207 21.95 -5.03 -10.20
N ALA A 208 23.28 -5.00 -10.19
CA ALA A 208 24.08 -4.84 -8.96
C ALA A 208 24.36 -3.37 -8.63
N GLY A 209 23.89 -2.42 -9.46
CA GLY A 209 24.12 -0.99 -9.29
C GLY A 209 25.43 -0.49 -9.88
N ASN A 210 26.19 -1.31 -10.60
CA ASN A 210 27.46 -0.89 -11.20
C ASN A 210 27.22 -0.26 -12.57
N LYS A 211 28.01 0.77 -12.88
CA LYS A 211 27.98 1.43 -14.18
C LYS A 211 28.82 0.66 -15.21
N GLN A 212 28.20 0.29 -16.31
CA GLN A 212 28.78 -0.39 -17.45
C GLN A 212 28.81 0.53 -18.67
N THR A 213 29.80 0.38 -19.55
CA THR A 213 29.91 1.13 -20.82
C THR A 213 30.16 0.16 -21.96
N SER A 214 29.50 0.37 -23.09
CA SER A 214 29.54 -0.53 -24.26
C SER A 214 29.58 0.27 -25.56
N GLY A 215 30.34 -0.23 -26.54
CA GLY A 215 30.55 0.39 -27.84
C GLY A 215 31.79 1.28 -27.95
N PRO A 216 31.97 2.02 -29.06
CA PRO A 216 31.01 2.17 -30.15
C PRO A 216 30.83 0.91 -31.00
N TRP A 217 29.57 0.58 -31.32
CA TRP A 217 29.18 -0.50 -32.21
C TRP A 217 28.75 0.08 -33.56
N GLY A 218 29.35 -0.40 -34.64
CA GLY A 218 29.14 0.11 -36.00
C GLY A 218 30.45 0.52 -36.67
N GLY A 219 30.38 1.46 -37.61
CA GLY A 219 31.54 1.99 -38.32
C GLY A 219 32.25 3.14 -37.61
N THR A 220 33.40 3.54 -38.17
CA THR A 220 34.23 4.65 -37.70
C THR A 220 33.87 6.01 -38.33
N GLY A 221 32.97 6.03 -39.31
CA GLY A 221 32.56 7.26 -40.00
C GLY A 221 31.62 8.14 -39.15
N GLY A 222 31.07 9.17 -39.78
CA GLY A 222 30.19 10.15 -39.12
C GLY A 222 30.94 11.38 -38.63
N ASN A 223 30.52 12.56 -39.08
CA ASN A 223 31.08 13.85 -38.65
C ASN A 223 30.30 14.46 -37.47
N LEU A 224 29.06 14.01 -37.24
CA LEU A 224 28.21 14.47 -36.15
C LEU A 224 28.19 13.44 -35.03
N GLN A 225 28.44 13.88 -33.79
CA GLN A 225 28.37 13.07 -32.59
C GLN A 225 27.46 13.75 -31.55
N LYS A 226 26.49 13.00 -31.02
CA LYS A 226 25.56 13.50 -30.01
C LYS A 226 25.42 12.49 -28.87
N THR A 227 25.56 12.95 -27.64
CA THR A 227 25.34 12.15 -26.43
C THR A 227 24.10 12.65 -25.70
N VAL A 228 23.21 11.73 -25.36
CA VAL A 228 22.00 11.99 -24.56
C VAL A 228 22.13 11.22 -23.24
N SER A 229 21.95 11.91 -22.12
CA SER A 229 21.99 11.32 -20.78
C SER A 229 20.58 11.13 -20.20
N SER A 230 20.48 10.28 -19.19
CA SER A 230 19.23 9.72 -18.66
C SER A 230 18.17 10.69 -18.15
N TYR A 231 18.54 11.95 -17.91
CA TYR A 231 17.59 13.02 -17.60
C TYR A 231 16.58 13.31 -18.73
N PHE A 232 16.76 12.74 -19.94
CA PHE A 232 15.90 12.95 -21.11
C PHE A 232 15.18 11.69 -21.65
N PHE A 233 15.36 10.50 -21.06
CA PHE A 233 14.69 9.28 -21.56
C PHE A 233 13.25 9.16 -21.06
N ARG A 234 12.34 9.97 -21.62
CA ARG A 234 10.90 9.62 -21.69
C ARG A 234 10.54 9.46 -23.16
N ASN A 235 10.34 8.22 -23.60
CA ASN A 235 9.95 7.82 -24.96
C ASN A 235 10.96 8.15 -26.08
N ILE A 236 11.99 7.32 -26.27
CA ILE A 236 12.77 7.33 -27.51
C ILE A 236 12.23 6.24 -28.45
N CYS A 237 11.63 6.66 -29.56
CA CYS A 237 11.47 5.82 -30.75
C CYS A 237 12.64 6.13 -31.70
N ILE A 238 13.56 5.18 -31.89
CA ILE A 238 14.57 5.28 -32.95
C ILE A 238 13.93 4.74 -34.23
N CYS A 239 13.34 5.63 -35.02
CA CYS A 239 12.80 5.27 -36.33
C CYS A 239 13.90 5.52 -37.38
N SER A 240 14.51 4.46 -37.92
CA SER A 240 15.32 4.56 -39.12
C SER A 240 14.38 4.66 -40.32
N ARG A 241 14.18 5.86 -40.88
CA ARG A 241 13.67 6.01 -42.24
C ARG A 241 14.86 5.91 -43.19
N TYR A 242 14.87 4.88 -44.01
CA TYR A 242 15.50 4.91 -45.33
C TYR A 242 14.42 4.61 -46.38
N CYS A 243 14.53 5.34 -47.48
CA CYS A 243 13.58 5.53 -48.58
C CYS A 243 12.74 4.32 -49.01
#